data_AF-A0A9D6L574-F1
#
_entry.id   AF-A0A9D6L574-F1
#
_cell.length_a   1.000
_cell.length_b   1.000
_cell.length_c   1.000
_cell.angle_alpha   90.00
_cell.angle_beta   90.00
_cell.angle_gamma   90.00
#
_symmetry.space_group_name_H-M   'P 1'
#
loop_
_entity.id
_entity.type
_entity.pdbx_description
1 polymer ?
#
loop_
_entity_poly.entity_id
_entity_poly.type
_entity_poly.pdbx_seq_one_letter_code
_entity_poly.pdbx_strand_id
1 'polypeptide(L)'
;MPLLYDFLSHYTLTRGVGERYEYSNLGMGLLGHALALEAKQSYEALLIERVLDPLGMKETRITLTHDLETRLAPGHDLAGKPVPNWDLPTLAGAGALRSTAADLLRFVAANLDSNGTALAADLFATHARRNDTTSPHVAIGLAWHIIERPEGNIWMHNGGTGGYHTLIAFDPRRDVGVVVLGNSAATVDDIGFHLLAADAPLEPVAQHAEVKIDPRLFDRYVGRYVFTPAFAIDVTREGDALFLQATGQPRLPVFPESDTRFFLKAV
;
A
#
# COMPACT_ATOMS: atom_id res chain seq x y z
N MET A 1 12.16 -13.16 12.59
CA MET A 1 12.78 -14.10 11.62
C MET A 1 12.41 -15.56 11.83
N PRO A 2 12.51 -16.19 13.02
CA PRO A 2 12.21 -17.62 13.17
C PRO A 2 10.83 -18.05 12.66
N LEU A 3 9.79 -17.24 12.93
CA LEU A 3 8.42 -17.50 12.46
C LEU A 3 8.27 -17.43 10.93
N LEU A 4 9.05 -16.57 10.25
CA LEU A 4 9.01 -16.46 8.79
C LEU A 4 9.57 -17.74 8.16
N TYR A 5 10.71 -18.23 8.65
CA TYR A 5 11.30 -19.46 8.13
C TYR A 5 10.48 -20.69 8.49
N ASP A 6 9.91 -20.75 9.70
CA ASP A 6 9.00 -21.82 10.09
C ASP A 6 7.75 -21.86 9.20
N PHE A 7 7.17 -20.69 8.89
CA PHE A 7 6.10 -20.61 7.90
C PHE A 7 6.56 -21.15 6.54
N LEU A 8 7.69 -20.66 6.02
CA LEU A 8 8.19 -21.04 4.70
C LEU A 8 8.53 -22.54 4.59
N SER A 9 8.98 -23.18 5.67
CA SER A 9 9.31 -24.61 5.65
C SER A 9 8.08 -25.52 5.61
N HIS A 10 6.91 -25.01 6.00
CA HIS A 10 5.66 -25.78 6.06
C HIS A 10 4.61 -25.33 5.05
N TYR A 11 4.79 -24.16 4.43
CA TYR A 11 3.83 -23.63 3.47
C TYR A 11 3.87 -24.38 2.15
N THR A 12 2.69 -24.80 1.67
CA THR A 12 2.51 -25.39 0.34
C THR A 12 1.75 -24.40 -0.53
N LEU A 13 2.31 -24.09 -1.71
CA LEU A 13 1.64 -23.22 -2.67
C LEU A 13 0.30 -23.84 -3.10
N THR A 14 -0.75 -23.04 -3.12
CA THR A 14 -2.10 -23.47 -3.52
C THR A 14 -2.31 -23.49 -5.03
N ARG A 15 -1.31 -23.03 -5.81
CA ARG A 15 -1.32 -22.90 -7.27
C ARG A 15 0.11 -22.88 -7.82
N GLY A 16 0.28 -23.05 -9.14
CA GLY A 16 1.56 -23.02 -9.80
C GLY A 16 2.23 -21.64 -9.77
N VAL A 17 3.57 -21.62 -9.74
CA VAL A 17 4.35 -20.38 -9.84
C VAL A 17 4.10 -19.72 -11.20
N GLY A 18 3.75 -18.43 -11.18
CA GLY A 18 3.46 -17.66 -12.40
C GLY A 18 2.07 -17.89 -12.99
N GLU A 19 1.27 -18.81 -12.46
CA GLU A 19 -0.05 -19.15 -12.99
C GLU A 19 -1.03 -17.98 -12.93
N ARG A 20 -1.00 -17.20 -11.83
CA ARG A 20 -1.88 -16.04 -11.62
C ARG A 20 -1.21 -15.01 -10.73
N TYR A 21 -1.46 -13.73 -11.01
CA TYR A 21 -1.11 -12.63 -10.12
C TYR A 21 -1.87 -12.70 -8.79
N GLU A 22 -1.16 -12.43 -7.69
CA GLU A 22 -1.73 -12.13 -6.39
C GLU A 22 -0.82 -11.15 -5.66
N TYR A 23 -1.41 -10.10 -5.09
CA TYR A 23 -0.66 -9.14 -4.29
C TYR A 23 -0.15 -9.80 -3.01
N SER A 24 1.14 -9.64 -2.70
CA SER A 24 1.75 -10.29 -1.54
C SER A 24 2.83 -9.43 -0.88
N ASN A 25 2.46 -8.77 0.22
CA ASN A 25 3.42 -8.11 1.11
C ASN A 25 4.46 -9.10 1.65
N LEU A 26 4.05 -10.34 1.93
CA LEU A 26 4.95 -11.39 2.35
C LEU A 26 6.00 -11.69 1.26
N GLY A 27 5.58 -11.79 0.00
CA GLY A 27 6.47 -12.00 -1.14
C GLY A 27 7.50 -10.89 -1.30
N MET A 28 7.07 -9.62 -1.23
CA MET A 28 7.98 -8.46 -1.34
C MET A 28 8.90 -8.33 -0.13
N GLY A 29 8.39 -8.58 1.08
CA GLY A 29 9.21 -8.63 2.29
C GLY A 29 10.26 -9.74 2.24
N LEU A 30 9.91 -10.92 1.74
CA LEU A 30 10.83 -12.04 1.54
C LEU A 30 11.89 -11.72 0.47
N LEU A 31 11.51 -11.06 -0.62
CA LEU A 31 12.47 -10.61 -1.64
C LEU A 31 13.50 -9.66 -1.04
N GLY A 32 13.06 -8.64 -0.29
CA GLY A 32 13.97 -7.72 0.39
C GLY A 32 14.91 -8.43 1.36
N HIS A 33 14.40 -9.42 2.09
CA HIS A 33 15.20 -10.26 2.98
C HIS A 33 16.23 -11.13 2.22
N ALA A 34 15.83 -11.76 1.12
CA ALA A 34 16.73 -12.57 0.29
C ALA A 34 17.85 -11.74 -0.33
N LEU A 35 17.56 -10.52 -0.80
CA LEU A 35 18.55 -9.58 -1.33
C LEU A 35 19.56 -9.17 -0.25
N ALA A 36 19.09 -8.88 0.97
CA ALA A 36 19.94 -8.53 2.10
C ALA A 36 20.89 -9.68 2.48
N LEU A 37 20.39 -10.92 2.49
CA LEU A 37 21.20 -12.11 2.75
C LEU A 37 22.31 -12.30 1.71
N GLU A 38 21.98 -12.21 0.43
CA GLU A 38 22.93 -12.36 -0.66
C GLU A 38 24.01 -11.26 -0.63
N ALA A 39 23.59 -10.01 -0.40
CA ALA A 39 24.49 -8.87 -0.29
C ALA A 39 25.32 -8.86 1.01
N LYS A 40 24.97 -9.69 2.00
CA LYS A 40 25.57 -9.72 3.35
C LYS A 40 25.52 -8.34 4.03
N GLN A 41 24.45 -7.59 3.79
CA GLN A 41 24.18 -6.26 4.31
C GLN A 41 22.74 -6.19 4.85
N SER A 42 22.39 -5.16 5.62
CA SER A 42 20.97 -4.92 5.91
C SER A 42 20.24 -4.48 4.63
N TYR A 43 18.93 -4.75 4.54
CA TYR A 43 18.12 -4.30 3.42
C TYR A 43 18.19 -2.78 3.23
N GLU A 44 18.15 -2.02 4.34
CA GLU A 44 18.27 -0.57 4.31
C GLU A 44 19.63 -0.11 3.75
N ALA A 45 20.74 -0.71 4.19
CA ALA A 45 22.07 -0.33 3.69
C ALA A 45 22.21 -0.62 2.20
N LEU A 46 21.73 -1.78 1.75
CA LEU A 46 21.73 -2.16 0.33
C LEU A 46 20.89 -1.18 -0.51
N LEU A 47 19.70 -0.81 -0.02
CA LEU A 47 18.82 0.14 -0.71
C LEU A 47 19.45 1.54 -0.79
N ILE A 48 20.07 2.01 0.29
CA ILE A 48 20.78 3.29 0.30
C ILE A 48 21.90 3.29 -0.74
N GLU A 49 22.77 2.27 -0.72
CA GLU A 49 23.91 2.16 -1.63
C GLU A 49 23.49 2.09 -3.10
N ARG A 50 22.48 1.26 -3.41
CA ARG A 50 22.16 0.87 -4.79
C ARG A 50 21.08 1.72 -5.44
N VAL A 51 20.23 2.39 -4.66
CA VAL A 51 19.07 3.12 -5.21
C VAL A 51 19.04 4.55 -4.70
N LEU A 52 19.05 4.76 -3.39
CA LEU A 52 18.74 6.08 -2.83
C LEU A 52 19.89 7.07 -3.02
N ASP A 53 21.13 6.67 -2.76
CA ASP A 53 22.30 7.53 -2.97
C ASP A 53 22.50 7.87 -4.46
N PRO A 54 22.44 6.91 -5.41
CA PRO A 54 22.49 7.21 -6.84
C PRO A 54 21.41 8.17 -7.34
N LEU A 55 20.22 8.16 -6.72
CA LEU A 55 19.11 9.06 -7.06
C LEU A 55 19.07 10.33 -6.20
N GLY A 56 19.99 10.48 -5.24
CA GLY A 56 20.05 11.62 -4.34
C GLY A 56 18.87 11.71 -3.35
N MET A 57 18.23 10.59 -3.03
CA MET A 57 17.08 10.48 -2.11
C MET A 57 17.54 10.39 -0.65
N LYS A 58 18.10 11.48 -0.13
CA LYS A 58 18.83 11.49 1.16
C LYS A 58 17.92 11.40 2.40
N GLU A 59 16.65 11.73 2.24
CA GLU A 59 15.64 11.78 3.30
C GLU A 59 14.74 10.54 3.31
N THR A 60 15.02 9.57 2.44
CA THR A 60 14.30 8.30 2.35
C THR A 60 15.01 7.22 3.13
N ARG A 61 14.40 6.68 4.19
CA ARG A 61 15.02 5.68 5.08
C ARG A 61 13.98 4.79 5.76
N ILE A 62 14.42 3.66 6.30
CA ILE A 62 13.64 2.83 7.23
C ILE A 62 13.89 3.30 8.66
N THR A 63 15.17 3.37 9.04
CA THR A 63 15.63 3.86 10.33
C THR A 63 15.87 5.36 10.24
N LEU A 64 14.99 6.14 10.87
CA LEU A 64 15.11 7.60 10.85
C LEU A 64 16.28 8.08 11.70
N THR A 65 16.95 9.14 11.24
CA THR A 65 17.87 9.91 12.09
C THR A 65 17.05 10.81 13.02
N HIS A 66 17.67 11.31 14.09
CA HIS A 66 16.99 12.23 15.00
C HIS A 66 16.38 13.44 14.28
N ASP A 67 17.09 14.03 13.31
CA ASP A 67 16.56 15.14 12.49
C ASP A 67 15.30 14.73 11.71
N LEU A 68 15.32 13.56 11.05
CA LEU A 68 14.18 13.06 10.29
C LEU A 68 12.99 12.74 11.20
N GLU A 69 13.23 12.20 12.40
CA GLU A 69 12.18 11.95 13.40
C GLU A 69 11.46 13.24 13.79
N THR A 70 12.20 14.35 13.99
CA THR A 70 11.57 15.64 14.34
C THR A 70 10.70 16.23 13.23
N ARG A 71 10.88 15.78 11.99
CA ARG A 71 10.14 16.25 10.81
C ARG A 71 9.09 15.24 10.33
N LEU A 72 8.99 14.08 10.98
CA LEU A 72 8.02 13.07 10.62
C LEU A 72 6.60 13.57 10.92
N ALA A 73 5.77 13.66 9.89
CA ALA A 73 4.35 13.96 10.07
C ALA A 73 3.69 12.81 10.86
N PRO A 74 2.93 13.08 11.94
CA PRO A 74 2.24 12.02 12.66
C PRO A 74 1.09 11.46 11.80
N GLY A 75 0.92 10.14 11.78
CA GLY A 75 -0.18 9.47 11.10
C GLY A 75 -1.48 9.57 11.90
N HIS A 76 -2.62 9.62 11.20
CA HIS A 76 -3.95 9.73 11.81
C HIS A 76 -4.91 8.66 11.31
N ASP A 77 -5.83 8.20 12.17
CA ASP A 77 -6.97 7.41 11.74
C ASP A 77 -8.00 8.23 10.94
N LEU A 78 -9.09 7.60 10.49
CA LEU A 78 -10.16 8.27 9.72
C LEU A 78 -10.89 9.35 10.54
N ALA A 79 -10.79 9.34 11.87
CA ALA A 79 -11.33 10.36 12.75
C ALA A 79 -10.35 11.52 13.00
N GLY A 80 -9.16 11.50 12.38
CA GLY A 80 -8.13 12.51 12.57
C GLY A 80 -7.40 12.39 13.90
N LYS A 81 -7.47 11.23 14.57
CA LYS A 81 -6.74 10.98 15.82
C LYS A 81 -5.35 10.40 15.51
N PRO A 82 -4.27 10.89 16.16
CA PRO A 82 -2.93 10.33 15.98
C PRO A 82 -2.87 8.83 16.31
N VAL A 83 -2.17 8.07 15.47
CA VAL A 83 -1.93 6.62 15.63
C VAL A 83 -0.42 6.31 15.57
N PRO A 84 0.04 5.23 16.22
CA PRO A 84 1.44 4.83 16.12
C PRO A 84 1.78 4.33 14.71
N ASN A 85 3.02 4.56 14.30
CA ASN A 85 3.54 4.04 13.03
C ASN A 85 3.57 2.51 13.04
N TRP A 86 3.42 1.92 11.86
CA TRP A 86 3.76 0.51 11.68
C TRP A 86 5.25 0.37 11.40
N ASP A 87 5.93 -0.46 12.18
CA ASP A 87 7.31 -0.87 11.92
C ASP A 87 7.31 -2.31 11.40
N LEU A 88 7.91 -2.52 10.22
CA LEU A 88 7.89 -3.80 9.51
C LEU A 88 9.28 -4.44 9.43
N PRO A 89 10.00 -4.67 10.54
CA PRO A 89 11.42 -5.06 10.50
C PRO A 89 11.65 -6.41 9.79
N THR A 90 10.69 -7.34 9.87
CA THR A 90 10.77 -8.64 9.18
C THR A 90 10.37 -8.57 7.70
N LEU A 91 9.53 -7.60 7.32
CA LEU A 91 9.01 -7.44 5.96
C LEU A 91 9.39 -6.07 5.41
N ALA A 92 10.62 -5.62 5.66
CA ALA A 92 11.04 -4.25 5.37
C ALA A 92 10.86 -3.88 3.90
N GLY A 93 11.15 -4.83 2.99
CA GLY A 93 10.95 -4.69 1.54
C GLY A 93 9.49 -4.58 1.08
N ALA A 94 8.51 -4.75 1.98
CA ALA A 94 7.10 -4.62 1.64
C ALA A 94 6.54 -3.20 1.83
N GLY A 95 7.15 -2.36 2.67
CA GLY A 95 6.60 -1.04 2.97
C GLY A 95 7.15 -0.32 4.19
N ALA A 96 8.41 -0.56 4.58
CA ALA A 96 8.98 0.06 5.78
C ALA A 96 9.59 1.46 5.56
N LEU A 97 9.61 1.96 4.32
CA LEU A 97 10.25 3.23 4.00
C LEU A 97 9.40 4.43 4.43
N ARG A 98 10.09 5.45 4.88
CA ARG A 98 9.58 6.81 5.09
C ARG A 98 10.36 7.71 4.15
N SER A 99 9.67 8.68 3.54
CA SER A 99 10.24 9.52 2.50
C SER A 99 9.56 10.89 2.48
N THR A 100 10.02 11.76 1.58
CA THR A 100 9.42 13.06 1.29
C THR A 100 8.94 13.10 -0.15
N ALA A 101 8.00 14.00 -0.45
CA ALA A 101 7.55 14.19 -1.83
C ALA A 101 8.73 14.57 -2.75
N ALA A 102 9.69 15.35 -2.25
CA ALA A 102 10.88 15.75 -3.00
C ALA A 102 11.76 14.55 -3.38
N ASP A 103 11.98 13.61 -2.48
CA ASP A 103 12.77 12.40 -2.78
C ASP A 103 12.03 11.46 -3.74
N LEU A 104 10.74 11.20 -3.50
CA LEU A 104 9.94 10.38 -4.39
C LEU A 104 9.78 11.00 -5.79
N LEU A 105 9.76 12.33 -5.92
CA LEU A 105 9.79 12.99 -7.22
C LEU A 105 11.11 12.74 -7.97
N ARG A 106 12.25 12.59 -7.28
CA ARG A 106 13.50 12.17 -7.93
C ARG A 106 13.41 10.74 -8.44
N PHE A 107 12.81 9.86 -7.65
CA PHE A 107 12.54 8.48 -8.07
C PHE A 107 11.62 8.43 -9.29
N VAL A 108 10.52 9.18 -9.27
CA VAL A 108 9.57 9.26 -10.40
C VAL A 108 10.23 9.87 -11.64
N ALA A 109 11.01 10.95 -11.49
CA ALA A 109 11.75 11.56 -12.60
C ALA A 109 12.71 10.54 -13.24
N ALA A 110 13.44 9.76 -12.44
CA ALA A 110 14.32 8.71 -12.96
C ALA A 110 13.56 7.55 -13.64
N ASN A 111 12.27 7.35 -13.33
CA ASN A 111 11.43 6.38 -14.06
C ASN A 111 10.82 6.98 -15.35
N LEU A 112 10.71 8.30 -15.47
CA LEU A 112 10.25 8.97 -16.70
C LEU A 112 11.37 9.11 -17.71
N ASP A 113 12.50 9.67 -17.26
CA ASP A 113 13.73 9.79 -18.03
C ASP A 113 14.92 9.57 -17.11
N SER A 114 15.59 8.44 -17.30
CA SER A 114 16.76 8.08 -16.54
C SER A 114 18.08 8.49 -17.22
N ASN A 115 18.04 9.29 -18.30
CA ASN A 115 19.21 9.68 -19.07
C ASN A 115 20.31 10.22 -18.13
N GLY A 116 21.44 9.52 -18.10
CA GLY A 116 22.60 9.87 -17.26
C GLY A 116 22.62 9.26 -15.86
N THR A 117 21.62 8.48 -15.45
CA THR A 117 21.68 7.69 -14.21
C THR A 117 22.24 6.29 -14.46
N ALA A 118 23.02 5.76 -13.52
CA ALA A 118 23.52 4.37 -13.60
C ALA A 118 22.41 3.31 -13.50
N LEU A 119 21.20 3.71 -13.05
CA LEU A 119 20.06 2.82 -12.82
C LEU A 119 19.06 2.78 -13.99
N ALA A 120 19.36 3.49 -15.07
CA ALA A 120 18.48 3.64 -16.22
C ALA A 120 17.86 2.32 -16.71
N ALA A 121 18.73 1.39 -17.11
CA ALA A 121 18.30 0.10 -17.65
C ALA A 121 17.49 -0.71 -16.63
N ASP A 122 17.88 -0.67 -15.35
CA ASP A 122 17.21 -1.41 -14.28
C ASP A 122 15.82 -0.85 -14.00
N LEU A 123 15.66 0.48 -13.93
CA LEU A 123 14.38 1.15 -13.72
C LEU A 123 13.41 0.84 -14.87
N PHE A 124 13.85 1.01 -16.12
CA PHE A 124 13.00 0.69 -17.29
C PHE A 124 12.66 -0.80 -17.39
N ALA A 125 13.55 -1.69 -16.95
CA ALA A 125 13.25 -3.13 -16.89
C ALA A 125 12.10 -3.46 -15.92
N THR A 126 11.85 -2.60 -14.91
CA THR A 126 10.71 -2.76 -13.99
C THR A 126 9.36 -2.45 -14.64
N HIS A 127 9.34 -1.66 -15.72
CA HIS A 127 8.10 -1.23 -16.38
C HIS A 127 7.48 -2.32 -17.26
N ALA A 128 8.25 -3.33 -17.64
CA ALA A 128 7.81 -4.40 -18.53
C ALA A 128 6.65 -5.21 -17.91
N ARG A 129 5.54 -5.34 -18.65
CA ARG A 129 4.38 -6.17 -18.28
C ARG A 129 4.80 -7.61 -18.00
N ARG A 130 4.42 -8.12 -16.82
CA ARG A 130 4.71 -9.48 -16.34
C ARG A 130 3.47 -10.35 -16.28
N ASN A 131 2.33 -9.81 -15.87
CA ASN A 131 1.06 -10.55 -15.81
C ASN A 131 -0.14 -9.59 -15.81
N ASP A 132 -1.33 -10.14 -16.02
CA ASP A 132 -2.59 -9.45 -15.74
C ASP A 132 -2.88 -9.48 -14.24
N THR A 133 -3.49 -8.41 -13.73
CA THR A 133 -4.05 -8.43 -12.38
C THR A 133 -5.50 -8.93 -12.40
N THR A 134 -6.13 -8.96 -11.24
CA THR A 134 -7.57 -9.26 -11.13
C THR A 134 -8.46 -8.09 -11.55
N SER A 135 -7.89 -6.89 -11.67
CA SER A 135 -8.60 -5.69 -12.07
C SER A 135 -8.57 -5.56 -13.60
N PRO A 136 -9.72 -5.31 -14.26
CA PRO A 136 -9.76 -5.08 -15.70
C PRO A 136 -8.83 -3.94 -16.11
N HIS A 137 -8.12 -4.10 -17.23
CA HIS A 137 -7.19 -3.09 -17.78
C HIS A 137 -6.06 -2.68 -16.83
N VAL A 138 -5.73 -3.54 -15.86
CA VAL A 138 -4.58 -3.35 -14.99
C VAL A 138 -3.68 -4.57 -15.09
N ALA A 139 -2.47 -4.35 -15.58
CA ALA A 139 -1.40 -5.34 -15.57
C ALA A 139 -0.40 -5.04 -14.44
N ILE A 140 0.55 -5.93 -14.23
CA ILE A 140 1.66 -5.74 -13.27
C ILE A 140 3.01 -5.80 -13.99
N GLY A 141 3.90 -4.87 -13.67
CA GLY A 141 5.34 -4.92 -13.95
C GLY A 141 6.13 -5.59 -12.82
N LEU A 142 7.36 -5.14 -12.59
CA LEU A 142 8.06 -5.44 -11.33
C LEU A 142 7.71 -4.37 -10.31
N ALA A 143 6.73 -4.69 -9.44
CA ALA A 143 6.21 -3.79 -8.40
C ALA A 143 5.56 -2.49 -8.91
N TRP A 144 5.12 -2.47 -10.17
CA TRP A 144 4.29 -1.39 -10.73
C TRP A 144 2.96 -1.93 -11.21
N HIS A 145 1.85 -1.34 -10.78
CA HIS A 145 0.59 -1.50 -11.50
C HIS A 145 0.63 -0.68 -12.78
N ILE A 146 0.23 -1.30 -13.88
CA ILE A 146 0.23 -0.70 -15.21
C ILE A 146 -1.24 -0.56 -15.62
N ILE A 147 -1.76 0.66 -15.52
CA ILE A 147 -3.12 0.99 -15.95
C ILE A 147 -3.07 1.20 -17.47
N GLU A 148 -3.71 0.31 -18.21
CA GLU A 148 -3.72 0.31 -19.66
C GLU A 148 -4.87 1.19 -20.18
N ARG A 149 -4.54 2.20 -20.99
CA ARG A 149 -5.53 3.14 -21.56
C ARG A 149 -5.25 3.39 -23.04
N PRO A 150 -6.28 3.72 -23.84
CA PRO A 150 -6.10 4.03 -25.26
C PRO A 150 -5.09 5.16 -25.54
N GLU A 151 -5.03 6.17 -24.67
CA GLU A 151 -4.16 7.33 -24.78
C GLU A 151 -2.72 7.06 -24.30
N GLY A 152 -2.47 5.95 -23.61
CA GLY A 152 -1.16 5.61 -23.05
C GLY A 152 -1.26 5.06 -21.62
N ASN A 153 -0.34 4.17 -21.28
CA ASN A 153 -0.31 3.51 -19.98
C ASN A 153 0.14 4.46 -18.86
N ILE A 154 -0.37 4.22 -17.65
CA ILE A 154 0.12 4.85 -16.41
C ILE A 154 0.77 3.75 -15.57
N TRP A 155 1.95 4.04 -15.03
CA TRP A 155 2.58 3.21 -14.00
C TRP A 155 2.31 3.85 -12.66
N MET A 156 1.82 3.05 -11.71
CA MET A 156 1.52 3.55 -10.38
C MET A 156 1.75 2.49 -9.31
N HIS A 157 1.92 2.96 -8.09
CA HIS A 157 1.80 2.14 -6.89
C HIS A 157 1.28 3.03 -5.77
N ASN A 158 0.28 2.56 -5.04
CA ASN A 158 -0.19 3.21 -3.83
C ASN A 158 0.42 2.55 -2.59
N GLY A 159 0.28 3.16 -1.43
CA GLY A 159 0.81 2.61 -0.19
C GLY A 159 -0.08 2.97 0.98
N GLY A 160 -0.21 2.05 1.93
CA GLY A 160 -0.97 2.25 3.16
C GLY A 160 -0.26 1.64 4.35
N THR A 161 -0.07 2.42 5.40
CA THR A 161 0.43 1.98 6.71
C THR A 161 -0.34 2.69 7.82
N GLY A 162 -0.02 2.41 9.09
CA GLY A 162 -0.73 2.99 10.24
C GLY A 162 -0.84 4.51 10.20
N GLY A 163 -1.99 5.01 9.72
CA GLY A 163 -2.30 6.42 9.59
C GLY A 163 -1.67 7.15 8.40
N TYR A 164 -1.24 6.46 7.35
CA TYR A 164 -0.71 7.08 6.13
C TYR A 164 -1.23 6.41 4.87
N HIS A 165 -1.48 7.21 3.83
CA HIS A 165 -1.68 6.74 2.47
C HIS A 165 -0.83 7.54 1.47
N THR A 166 -0.34 6.86 0.44
CA THR A 166 0.53 7.46 -0.56
C THR A 166 0.15 6.98 -1.95
N LEU A 167 0.47 7.81 -2.95
CA LEU A 167 0.43 7.46 -4.36
C LEU A 167 1.70 7.95 -5.03
N ILE A 168 2.32 7.09 -5.83
CA ILE A 168 3.20 7.50 -6.92
C ILE A 168 2.60 7.04 -8.24
N ALA A 169 2.55 7.92 -9.23
CA ALA A 169 2.04 7.60 -10.56
C ALA A 169 2.79 8.41 -11.63
N PHE A 170 2.99 7.84 -12.80
CA PHE A 170 3.61 8.56 -13.92
C PHE A 170 3.11 8.09 -15.28
N ASP A 171 3.10 9.04 -16.22
CA ASP A 171 2.71 8.88 -17.62
C ASP A 171 3.90 9.30 -18.50
N PRO A 172 4.71 8.33 -18.98
CA PRO A 172 5.88 8.60 -19.82
C PRO A 172 5.53 9.28 -21.13
N ARG A 173 4.31 9.08 -21.66
CA ARG A 173 3.91 9.66 -22.95
C ARG A 173 3.70 11.17 -22.82
N ARG A 174 3.19 11.63 -21.66
CA ARG A 174 2.98 13.06 -21.37
C ARG A 174 4.14 13.71 -20.63
N ASP A 175 5.14 12.91 -20.23
CA ASP A 175 6.26 13.35 -19.39
C ASP A 175 5.78 13.99 -18.07
N VAL A 176 4.83 13.31 -17.41
CA VAL A 176 4.24 13.79 -16.15
C VAL A 176 4.36 12.72 -15.08
N GLY A 177 4.81 13.13 -13.90
CA GLY A 177 4.86 12.31 -12.69
C GLY A 177 4.18 13.00 -11.52
N VAL A 178 3.51 12.23 -10.68
CA VAL A 178 2.78 12.69 -9.50
C VAL A 178 3.19 11.88 -8.29
N VAL A 179 3.36 12.59 -7.17
CA VAL A 179 3.55 12.02 -5.83
C VAL A 179 2.55 12.69 -4.91
N VAL A 180 1.77 11.89 -4.17
CA VAL A 180 0.86 12.37 -3.13
C VAL A 180 1.15 11.61 -1.84
N LEU A 181 1.32 12.34 -0.74
CA LEU A 181 1.55 11.79 0.60
C LEU A 181 0.49 12.34 1.55
N GLY A 182 -0.27 11.45 2.18
CA GLY A 182 -1.25 11.75 3.20
C GLY A 182 -0.87 11.11 4.53
N ASN A 183 -0.96 11.86 5.62
CA ASN A 183 -0.78 11.39 6.99
C ASN A 183 -2.13 11.10 7.67
N SER A 184 -3.05 10.51 6.90
CA SER A 184 -4.33 10.01 7.37
C SER A 184 -4.63 8.64 6.77
N ALA A 185 -5.53 7.89 7.40
CA ALA A 185 -6.04 6.62 6.88
C ALA A 185 -7.02 6.77 5.69
N ALA A 186 -7.28 7.99 5.19
CA ALA A 186 -8.04 8.20 3.96
C ALA A 186 -7.13 8.00 2.74
N THR A 187 -7.64 7.36 1.68
CA THR A 187 -6.88 7.19 0.43
C THR A 187 -6.55 8.53 -0.22
N VAL A 188 -5.48 8.57 -1.01
CA VAL A 188 -5.04 9.75 -1.78
C VAL A 188 -5.00 9.47 -3.29
N ASP A 189 -5.49 8.31 -3.71
CA ASP A 189 -5.39 7.84 -5.09
C ASP A 189 -6.15 8.76 -6.04
N ASP A 190 -7.36 9.19 -5.67
CA ASP A 190 -8.20 10.11 -6.45
C ASP A 190 -7.52 11.47 -6.68
N ILE A 191 -6.90 12.04 -5.64
CA ILE A 191 -6.11 13.27 -5.71
C ILE A 191 -4.97 13.10 -6.69
N GLY A 192 -4.24 11.98 -6.59
CA GLY A 192 -3.09 11.77 -7.45
C GLY A 192 -3.46 11.48 -8.92
N PHE A 193 -4.55 10.75 -9.17
CA PHE A 193 -5.09 10.58 -10.52
C PHE A 193 -5.65 11.88 -11.08
N HIS A 194 -6.29 12.73 -10.27
CA HIS A 194 -6.76 14.05 -10.67
C HIS A 194 -5.62 15.00 -11.03
N LEU A 195 -4.51 14.96 -10.28
CA LEU A 195 -3.30 15.72 -10.62
C LEU A 195 -2.65 15.22 -11.92
N LEU A 196 -2.75 13.92 -12.20
CA LEU A 196 -2.25 13.34 -13.44
C LEU A 196 -3.18 13.70 -14.61
N ALA A 197 -4.49 13.56 -14.45
CA ALA A 197 -5.50 13.83 -15.46
C ALA A 197 -6.67 14.60 -14.81
N ALA A 198 -6.79 15.90 -15.13
CA ALA A 198 -7.71 16.82 -14.46
C ALA A 198 -9.21 16.47 -14.61
N ASP A 199 -9.55 15.57 -15.53
CA ASP A 199 -10.88 15.03 -15.73
C ASP A 199 -11.17 13.79 -14.87
N ALA A 200 -10.15 13.19 -14.23
CA ALA A 200 -10.36 12.14 -13.25
C ALA A 200 -11.14 12.70 -12.05
N PRO A 201 -12.19 12.00 -11.58
CA PRO A 201 -13.02 12.50 -10.51
C PRO A 201 -12.27 12.49 -9.19
N LEU A 202 -12.50 13.53 -8.38
CA LEU A 202 -12.18 13.50 -6.95
C LEU A 202 -13.34 12.85 -6.21
N GLU A 203 -13.02 11.93 -5.31
CA GLU A 203 -14.02 11.32 -4.45
C GLU A 203 -14.44 12.33 -3.37
N PRO A 204 -15.75 12.56 -3.17
CA PRO A 204 -16.20 13.37 -2.06
C PRO A 204 -15.73 12.74 -0.74
N VAL A 205 -15.15 13.54 0.15
CA VAL A 205 -14.83 13.08 1.51
C VAL A 205 -16.14 12.66 2.18
N ALA A 206 -16.33 11.36 2.35
CA ALA A 206 -17.52 10.81 2.98
C ALA A 206 -17.56 11.27 4.44
N GLN A 207 -18.53 12.13 4.76
CA GLN A 207 -18.81 12.51 6.14
C GLN A 207 -19.67 11.42 6.77
N HIS A 208 -19.00 10.45 7.40
CA HIS A 208 -19.71 9.41 8.13
C HIS A 208 -20.26 9.97 9.44
N ALA A 209 -21.58 10.01 9.55
CA ALA A 209 -22.28 10.34 10.79
C ALA A 209 -22.80 9.05 11.41
N GLU A 210 -22.35 8.73 12.63
CA GLU A 210 -22.92 7.63 13.37
C GLU A 210 -24.38 7.94 13.73
N VAL A 211 -25.29 7.05 13.34
CA VAL A 211 -26.72 7.17 13.65
C VAL A 211 -27.12 6.10 14.64
N LYS A 212 -28.01 6.44 15.58
CA LYS A 212 -28.56 5.44 16.50
C LYS A 212 -29.64 4.64 15.79
N ILE A 213 -29.40 3.35 15.53
CA ILE A 213 -30.40 2.41 15.00
C ILE A 213 -30.89 1.45 16.10
N ASP A 214 -31.99 0.74 15.86
CA ASP A 214 -32.43 -0.34 16.77
C ASP A 214 -31.39 -1.47 16.78
N PRO A 215 -30.72 -1.75 17.92
CA PRO A 215 -29.69 -2.78 18.00
C PRO A 215 -30.19 -4.17 17.60
N ARG A 216 -31.50 -4.45 17.67
CA ARG A 216 -32.08 -5.72 17.19
C ARG A 216 -31.87 -5.94 15.70
N LEU A 217 -31.65 -4.88 14.91
CA LEU A 217 -31.31 -5.02 13.50
C LEU A 217 -29.95 -5.70 13.29
N PHE A 218 -29.04 -5.61 14.26
CA PHE A 218 -27.71 -6.24 14.17
C PHE A 218 -27.79 -7.76 14.08
N ASP A 219 -28.81 -8.40 14.65
CA ASP A 219 -29.00 -9.85 14.58
C ASP A 219 -29.17 -10.35 13.14
N ARG A 220 -29.60 -9.47 12.23
CA ARG A 220 -29.72 -9.77 10.79
C ARG A 220 -28.37 -9.79 10.07
N TYR A 221 -27.36 -9.12 10.62
CA TYR A 221 -26.05 -8.97 10.00
C TYR A 221 -25.01 -9.93 10.57
N VAL A 222 -25.22 -10.46 11.78
CA VAL A 222 -24.33 -11.45 12.40
C VAL A 222 -24.21 -12.68 11.52
N GLY A 223 -22.97 -13.07 11.21
CA GLY A 223 -22.68 -14.20 10.35
C GLY A 223 -21.28 -14.17 9.77
N ARG A 224 -20.93 -15.26 9.07
CA ARG A 224 -19.67 -15.39 8.34
C ARG A 224 -19.91 -15.21 6.84
N TYR A 225 -19.28 -14.19 6.27
CA TYR A 225 -19.39 -13.84 4.85
C TYR A 225 -18.13 -14.32 4.13
N VAL A 226 -18.24 -15.38 3.34
CA VAL A 226 -17.12 -16.00 2.64
C VAL A 226 -17.03 -15.43 1.23
N PHE A 227 -15.88 -14.83 0.89
CA PHE A 227 -15.61 -14.32 -0.46
C PHE A 227 -14.74 -15.31 -1.26
N THR A 228 -13.78 -15.94 -0.59
CA THR A 228 -12.96 -17.03 -1.13
C THR A 228 -12.71 -18.09 -0.05
N PRO A 229 -12.24 -19.30 -0.39
CA PRO A 229 -11.88 -20.30 0.62
C PRO A 229 -10.85 -19.81 1.66
N ALA A 230 -10.01 -18.82 1.29
CA ALA A 230 -8.97 -18.27 2.16
C ALA A 230 -9.36 -16.92 2.80
N PHE A 231 -10.48 -16.31 2.41
CA PHE A 231 -10.89 -15.00 2.90
C PHE A 231 -12.39 -14.96 3.21
N ALA A 232 -12.68 -14.74 4.49
CA ALA A 232 -14.01 -14.45 4.99
C ALA A 232 -13.98 -13.29 5.96
N ILE A 233 -15.16 -12.72 6.17
CA ILE A 233 -15.43 -11.66 7.12
C ILE A 233 -16.44 -12.20 8.15
N ASP A 234 -16.06 -12.20 9.41
CA ASP A 234 -16.95 -12.52 10.53
C ASP A 234 -17.57 -11.23 11.06
N VAL A 235 -18.90 -11.18 11.03
CA VAL A 235 -19.69 -10.12 11.66
C VAL A 235 -20.23 -10.66 12.97
N THR A 236 -19.85 -10.03 14.07
CA THR A 236 -20.24 -10.43 15.43
C THR A 236 -20.88 -9.27 16.17
N ARG A 237 -21.69 -9.58 17.18
CA ARG A 237 -22.38 -8.59 18.01
C ARG A 237 -22.00 -8.78 19.48
N GLU A 238 -21.75 -7.70 20.19
CA GLU A 238 -21.68 -7.67 21.66
C GLU A 238 -22.54 -6.53 22.18
N GLY A 239 -23.63 -6.86 22.88
CA GLY A 239 -24.59 -5.87 23.36
C GLY A 239 -25.17 -5.06 22.20
N ASP A 240 -24.94 -3.74 22.21
CA ASP A 240 -25.43 -2.81 21.19
C ASP A 240 -24.33 -2.40 20.20
N ALA A 241 -23.25 -3.18 20.08
CA ALA A 241 -22.17 -2.93 19.14
C ALA A 241 -22.00 -4.10 18.16
N LEU A 242 -21.68 -3.76 16.92
CA LEU A 242 -21.34 -4.69 15.85
C LEU A 242 -19.83 -4.64 15.59
N PHE A 243 -19.25 -5.78 15.24
CA PHE A 243 -17.83 -5.94 15.04
C PHE A 243 -17.58 -6.71 13.75
N LEU A 244 -16.54 -6.31 13.03
CA LEU A 244 -16.04 -6.94 11.82
C LEU A 244 -14.67 -7.56 12.11
N GLN A 245 -14.46 -8.78 11.64
CA GLN A 245 -13.14 -9.41 11.63
C GLN A 245 -12.89 -10.05 10.27
N ALA A 246 -11.98 -9.47 9.50
CA ALA A 246 -11.48 -10.11 8.29
C ALA A 246 -10.47 -11.22 8.66
N THR A 247 -10.41 -12.27 7.84
CA THR A 247 -9.51 -13.41 8.09
C THR A 247 -8.06 -12.94 8.24
N GLY A 248 -7.45 -13.25 9.39
CA GLY A 248 -6.07 -12.85 9.69
C GLY A 248 -5.90 -11.40 10.16
N GLN A 249 -6.98 -10.64 10.32
CA GLN A 249 -6.96 -9.26 10.80
C GLN A 249 -7.55 -9.13 12.22
N PRO A 250 -7.22 -8.05 12.95
CA PRO A 250 -7.88 -7.72 14.20
C PRO A 250 -9.38 -7.52 14.02
N ARG A 251 -10.12 -7.78 15.10
CA ARG A 251 -11.55 -7.49 15.16
C ARG A 251 -11.75 -6.01 15.47
N LEU A 252 -12.54 -5.32 14.64
CA LEU A 252 -12.77 -3.87 14.71
C LEU A 252 -14.24 -3.55 14.97
N PRO A 253 -14.56 -2.52 15.77
CA PRO A 253 -15.93 -2.05 15.95
C PRO A 253 -16.43 -1.38 14.67
N VAL A 254 -17.72 -1.54 14.42
CA VAL A 254 -18.41 -1.06 13.23
C VAL A 254 -19.54 -0.12 13.65
N PHE A 255 -19.66 1.00 12.96
CA PHE A 255 -20.58 2.07 13.33
C PHE A 255 -21.68 2.22 12.27
N PRO A 256 -22.95 2.26 12.66
CA PRO A 256 -24.07 2.46 11.74
C PRO A 256 -24.10 3.89 11.19
N GLU A 257 -24.24 4.02 9.87
CA GLU A 257 -24.57 5.26 9.16
C GLU A 257 -26.04 5.28 8.69
N SER A 258 -26.64 4.09 8.53
CA SER A 258 -28.07 3.87 8.39
C SER A 258 -28.42 2.45 8.82
N ASP A 259 -29.68 2.04 8.71
CA ASP A 259 -30.10 0.67 8.99
C ASP A 259 -29.37 -0.38 8.13
N THR A 260 -28.78 0.00 7.00
CA THR A 260 -28.12 -0.92 6.03
C THR A 260 -26.70 -0.51 5.63
N ARG A 261 -26.19 0.60 6.16
CA ARG A 261 -24.84 1.11 5.86
C ARG A 261 -24.06 1.29 7.14
N PHE A 262 -22.79 0.90 7.05
CA PHE A 262 -21.89 0.80 8.18
C PHE A 262 -20.50 1.29 7.77
N PHE A 263 -19.78 1.89 8.70
CA PHE A 263 -18.43 2.39 8.48
C PHE A 263 -17.51 2.01 9.64
N LEU A 264 -16.21 1.99 9.36
CA LEU A 264 -15.14 1.81 10.35
C LEU A 264 -14.58 3.20 10.71
N LYS A 265 -14.25 3.41 11.99
CA LYS A 265 -13.54 4.62 12.43
C LYS A 265 -12.02 4.44 12.47
N ALA A 266 -11.55 3.19 12.48
CA ALA A 266 -10.15 2.81 12.45
C ALA A 266 -9.97 1.65 11.48
N VAL A 267 -8.89 1.67 10.71
CA VAL A 267 -8.47 0.60 9.77
C VAL A 267 -6.98 0.37 9.95
#